data_AF-A0A317ZNT3-F1
#
_entry.id   AF-A0A317ZNT3-F1
#
_cell.length_a   1.000
_cell.length_b   1.000
_cell.length_c   1.000
_cell.angle_alpha   90.00
_cell.angle_beta   90.00
_cell.angle_gamma   90.00
#
_symmetry.space_group_name_H-M   'P 1'
#
loop_
_entity.id
_entity.type
_entity.pdbx_description
1 polymer ?
#
loop_
_entity_poly.entity_id
_entity_poly.type
_entity_poly.pdbx_seq_one_letter_code
_entity_poly.pdbx_strand_id
1 'polypeptide(L)'
;MKFTRQILSILALSMGVSLQTFAQAPAAPAQQPDQISQLAELVGLSDTQEQEIRDIVAEIEPKIERLQTEAQAVQAELVELSGPDFDEAAIREKASELGTLEGEMTASSIILQSKVDAVFTEEQRQQLEEMQRQQQQMQQQMRQQQMQRQIQQQLQQQQQQPQPGAGVAPAK
;
A
#
# COMPACT_ATOMS: atom_id res chain seq x y z
N MET A 1 1.55 12.01 31.64
CA MET A 1 2.16 11.93 30.30
C MET A 1 1.10 11.40 29.36
N LYS A 2 0.77 12.16 28.30
CA LYS A 2 -0.29 11.79 27.34
C LYS A 2 0.35 10.87 26.29
N PHE A 3 0.07 9.56 26.35
CA PHE A 3 0.52 8.60 25.36
C PHE A 3 -0.27 8.82 24.06
N THR A 4 0.40 9.38 23.06
CA THR A 4 -0.14 9.58 21.72
C THR A 4 -0.35 8.20 21.09
N ARG A 5 -1.61 7.76 20.98
CA ARG A 5 -2.01 6.54 20.26
C ARG A 5 -1.66 6.71 18.77
N GLN A 6 -0.50 6.22 18.35
CA GLN A 6 -0.20 6.04 16.93
C GLN A 6 -0.93 4.78 16.46
N ILE A 7 -1.88 4.98 15.56
CA ILE A 7 -2.65 3.92 14.92
C ILE A 7 -1.72 3.23 13.91
N LEU A 8 -1.49 1.92 14.11
CA LEU A 8 -0.61 1.05 13.32
C LEU A 8 -1.16 0.77 11.91
N SER A 9 -0.96 1.69 10.96
CA SER A 9 -1.37 1.48 9.57
C SER A 9 -0.51 0.41 8.87
N ILE A 10 -0.93 -0.85 8.92
CA ILE A 10 -0.42 -1.92 8.05
C ILE A 10 -1.47 -2.22 7.01
N LEU A 11 -1.43 -1.51 5.87
CA LEU A 11 -1.99 -1.99 4.60
C LEU A 11 -1.50 -1.10 3.46
N ALA A 12 -0.30 -1.40 2.98
CA ALA A 12 0.14 -0.97 1.65
C ALA A 12 -0.18 -2.11 0.68
N LEU A 13 -1.43 -2.18 0.23
CA LEU A 13 -1.87 -3.15 -0.78
C LEU A 13 -1.30 -2.71 -2.14
N SER A 14 -0.14 -3.26 -2.54
CA SER A 14 0.43 -3.04 -3.87
C SER A 14 -0.39 -3.81 -4.92
N MET A 15 -1.31 -3.12 -5.59
CA MET A 15 -1.98 -3.66 -6.77
C MET A 15 -0.99 -3.91 -7.91
N GLY A 16 -0.70 -5.18 -8.18
CA GLY A 16 0.04 -5.62 -9.36
C GLY A 16 -0.90 -5.73 -10.56
N VAL A 17 -0.70 -4.90 -11.58
CA VAL A 17 -1.35 -5.06 -12.90
C VAL A 17 -0.66 -6.21 -13.63
N SER A 18 -1.31 -7.37 -13.71
CA SER A 18 -0.85 -8.50 -14.53
C SER A 18 -1.59 -8.52 -15.86
N LEU A 19 -0.91 -8.14 -16.94
CA LEU A 19 -1.35 -8.42 -18.32
C LEU A 19 -1.14 -9.91 -18.59
N GLN A 20 -2.22 -10.71 -18.64
CA GLN A 20 -2.16 -12.12 -19.01
C GLN A 20 -2.58 -12.29 -20.48
N THR A 21 -1.61 -12.55 -21.36
CA THR A 21 -1.86 -13.18 -22.67
C THR A 21 -1.87 -14.70 -22.47
N PHE A 22 -3.03 -15.32 -22.69
CA PHE A 22 -3.25 -16.74 -22.41
C PHE A 22 -2.65 -17.65 -23.49
N ALA A 23 -1.74 -18.53 -23.09
CA ALA A 23 -1.47 -19.81 -23.75
C ALA A 23 -1.30 -20.91 -22.68
N GLN A 24 -2.41 -21.60 -22.41
CA GLN A 24 -2.60 -22.96 -21.90
C GLN A 24 -1.51 -23.62 -21.02
N ALA A 25 -1.76 -23.67 -19.71
CA ALA A 25 -1.64 -24.85 -18.85
C ALA A 25 -2.41 -24.58 -17.53
N PRO A 26 -3.14 -25.55 -16.94
CA PRO A 26 -3.73 -25.37 -15.62
C PRO A 26 -2.61 -25.50 -14.57
N ALA A 27 -1.84 -24.43 -14.38
CA ALA A 27 -1.08 -24.27 -13.16
C ALA A 27 -2.10 -24.18 -12.03
N ALA A 28 -2.07 -25.13 -11.09
CA ALA A 28 -2.73 -24.96 -9.80
C ALA A 28 -2.36 -23.56 -9.28
N PRO A 29 -3.32 -22.76 -8.80
CA PRO A 29 -3.01 -21.43 -8.30
C PRO A 29 -1.93 -21.62 -7.23
N ALA A 30 -0.75 -21.07 -7.47
CA ALA A 30 0.29 -21.01 -6.45
C ALA A 30 -0.37 -20.34 -5.25
N GLN A 31 -0.64 -21.11 -4.20
CA GLN A 31 -1.31 -20.63 -3.00
C GLN A 31 -0.44 -19.49 -2.48
N GLN A 32 -0.95 -18.25 -2.59
CA GLN A 32 -0.31 -17.11 -1.97
C GLN A 32 -0.12 -17.47 -0.50
N PRO A 33 1.09 -17.29 0.06
CA PRO A 33 1.36 -17.66 1.42
C PRO A 33 0.40 -16.88 2.33
N ASP A 34 -0.27 -17.61 3.22
CA ASP A 34 -1.27 -17.05 4.11
C ASP A 34 -0.65 -15.97 4.98
N GLN A 35 -1.13 -14.74 4.85
CA GLN A 35 -0.57 -13.59 5.56
C GLN A 35 -0.80 -13.70 7.06
N ILE A 36 -1.89 -14.35 7.48
CA ILE A 36 -2.23 -14.52 8.90
C ILE A 36 -1.32 -15.57 9.52
N SER A 37 -1.03 -16.67 8.81
CA SER A 37 -0.08 -17.68 9.30
C SER A 37 1.35 -17.16 9.37
N GLN A 38 1.78 -16.32 8.42
CA GLN A 38 3.09 -15.65 8.50
C GLN A 38 3.19 -14.72 9.71
N LEU A 39 2.12 -13.96 9.98
CA LEU A 39 2.04 -13.13 11.16
C LEU A 39 2.07 -13.97 12.45
N ALA A 40 1.40 -15.12 12.45
CA ALA A 40 1.40 -16.07 13.56
C ALA A 40 2.80 -16.57 13.90
N GLU A 41 3.57 -16.98 12.90
CA GLU A 41 4.97 -17.40 13.09
C GLU A 41 5.86 -16.25 13.59
N LEU A 42 5.61 -15.03 13.11
CA LEU A 42 6.45 -13.86 13.37
C LEU A 42 6.30 -13.29 14.78
N VAL A 43 5.10 -13.39 15.39
CA VAL A 43 4.86 -12.92 16.77
C VAL A 43 4.53 -14.04 17.75
N GLY A 44 4.53 -15.30 17.30
CA GLY A 44 4.12 -16.43 18.11
C GLY A 44 2.65 -16.36 18.53
N LEU A 45 1.74 -16.18 17.56
CA LEU A 45 0.31 -16.29 17.84
C LEU A 45 -0.05 -17.72 18.25
N SER A 46 -0.99 -17.85 19.18
CA SER A 46 -1.66 -19.13 19.42
C SER A 46 -2.68 -19.42 18.33
N ASP A 47 -3.01 -20.71 18.14
CA ASP A 47 -4.04 -21.15 17.18
C ASP A 47 -5.39 -20.43 17.41
N THR A 48 -5.73 -20.13 18.67
CA THR A 48 -6.94 -19.40 19.02
C THR A 48 -6.88 -17.95 18.55
N GLN A 49 -5.75 -17.26 18.75
CA GLN A 49 -5.56 -15.90 18.27
C GLN A 49 -5.54 -15.85 16.74
N GLU A 50 -4.91 -16.83 16.09
CA GLU A 50 -4.89 -16.94 14.63
C GLU A 50 -6.32 -17.10 14.08
N GLN A 51 -7.12 -17.98 14.67
CA GLN A 51 -8.51 -18.17 14.27
C GLN A 51 -9.36 -16.91 14.50
N GLU A 52 -9.18 -16.24 15.64
CA GLU A 52 -9.91 -15.00 15.94
C GLU A 52 -9.60 -13.89 14.92
N ILE A 53 -8.33 -13.74 14.51
CA ILE A 53 -7.94 -12.81 13.45
C ILE A 53 -8.60 -13.19 12.12
N ARG A 54 -8.64 -14.47 11.77
CA ARG A 54 -9.32 -14.94 10.54
C ARG A 54 -10.80 -14.60 10.55
N ASP A 55 -11.47 -14.80 11.68
CA ASP A 55 -12.89 -14.52 11.82
C ASP A 55 -13.17 -13.01 11.69
N ILE A 56 -12.32 -12.17 12.30
CA ILE A 56 -12.38 -10.71 12.16
C ILE A 56 -12.21 -10.27 10.70
N VAL A 57 -11.23 -10.83 9.99
CA VAL A 57 -10.98 -10.53 8.58
C VAL A 57 -12.16 -10.97 7.71
N ALA A 58 -12.64 -12.21 7.89
CA ALA A 58 -13.77 -12.75 7.16
C ALA A 58 -15.08 -11.97 7.40
N GLU A 59 -15.22 -11.34 8.57
CA GLU A 59 -16.35 -10.46 8.89
C GLU A 59 -16.28 -9.13 8.12
N ILE A 60 -15.10 -8.49 8.06
CA ILE A 60 -14.98 -7.08 7.66
C ILE A 60 -14.49 -6.90 6.22
N GLU A 61 -13.62 -7.76 5.72
CA GLU A 61 -13.06 -7.66 4.37
C GLU A 61 -14.16 -7.65 3.28
N PRO A 62 -15.18 -8.53 3.31
CA PRO A 62 -16.25 -8.49 2.30
C PRO A 62 -17.06 -7.18 2.32
N LYS A 63 -17.13 -6.51 3.48
CA LYS A 63 -17.76 -5.20 3.59
C LYS A 63 -16.91 -4.13 2.89
N ILE A 64 -15.60 -4.14 3.11
CA ILE A 64 -14.67 -3.20 2.46
C ILE A 64 -14.69 -3.39 0.94
N GLU A 65 -14.65 -4.64 0.46
CA GLU A 65 -14.72 -4.96 -0.97
C GLU A 65 -16.01 -4.46 -1.62
N ARG A 66 -17.15 -4.64 -0.92
CA ARG A 66 -18.44 -4.14 -1.38
C ARG A 66 -18.44 -2.62 -1.48
N LEU A 67 -18.01 -1.93 -0.43
CA LEU A 67 -17.92 -0.46 -0.40
C LEU A 67 -17.02 0.06 -1.52
N GLN A 68 -15.92 -0.63 -1.81
CA GLN A 68 -15.02 -0.27 -2.91
C GLN A 68 -15.69 -0.45 -4.28
N THR A 69 -16.43 -1.53 -4.47
CA THR A 69 -17.17 -1.78 -5.71
C THR A 69 -18.26 -0.73 -5.92
N GLU A 70 -19.02 -0.40 -4.88
CA GLU A 70 -20.05 0.64 -4.90
C GLU A 70 -19.44 2.01 -5.19
N ALA A 71 -18.31 2.36 -4.54
CA ALA A 71 -17.61 3.62 -4.78
C ALA A 71 -17.12 3.74 -6.23
N GLN A 72 -16.60 2.65 -6.83
CA GLN A 72 -16.20 2.64 -8.24
C GLN A 72 -17.38 2.85 -9.19
N ALA A 73 -18.55 2.28 -8.87
CA ALA A 73 -19.77 2.50 -9.65
C ALA A 73 -20.22 3.96 -9.58
N VAL A 74 -20.29 4.56 -8.39
CA VAL A 74 -20.64 5.98 -8.20
C VAL A 74 -19.63 6.90 -8.90
N GLN A 75 -18.34 6.56 -8.86
CA GLN A 75 -17.30 7.30 -9.58
C GLN A 75 -17.53 7.27 -11.09
N ALA A 76 -17.94 6.13 -11.66
CA ALA A 76 -18.27 6.02 -13.07
C ALA A 76 -19.51 6.85 -13.43
N GLU A 77 -20.56 6.81 -12.62
CA GLU A 77 -21.76 7.65 -12.80
C GLU A 77 -21.44 9.15 -12.76
N LEU A 78 -20.54 9.58 -11.87
CA LEU A 78 -20.07 10.97 -11.83
C LEU A 78 -19.37 11.41 -13.12
N VAL A 79 -18.63 10.50 -13.77
CA VAL A 79 -18.00 10.78 -15.07
C VAL A 79 -19.06 10.88 -16.16
N GLU A 80 -20.09 10.05 -16.14
CA GLU A 80 -21.20 10.12 -17.11
C GLU A 80 -22.04 11.40 -16.98
N LEU A 81 -22.16 11.94 -15.76
CA LEU A 81 -22.81 13.23 -15.52
C LEU A 81 -21.98 14.44 -15.98
N SER A 82 -20.71 14.23 -16.36
CA SER A 82 -19.86 15.30 -16.89
C SER A 82 -20.20 15.57 -18.36
N GLY A 83 -20.67 16.78 -18.66
CA GLY A 83 -21.09 17.15 -20.01
C GLY A 83 -21.47 18.62 -20.15
N PRO A 84 -21.72 19.10 -21.38
CA PRO A 84 -22.11 20.49 -21.62
C PRO A 84 -23.46 20.87 -20.98
N ASP A 85 -24.35 19.90 -20.78
CA ASP A 85 -25.68 20.05 -20.16
C ASP A 85 -25.73 19.45 -18.75
N PHE A 86 -24.63 19.57 -17.99
CA PHE A 86 -24.52 18.92 -16.68
C PHE A 86 -25.63 19.35 -15.70
N ASP A 87 -26.04 18.41 -14.85
CA ASP A 87 -26.91 18.66 -13.71
C ASP A 87 -26.07 18.78 -12.43
N GLU A 88 -25.92 20.00 -11.92
CA GLU A 88 -25.16 20.26 -10.71
C GLU A 88 -25.72 19.54 -9.48
N ALA A 89 -27.05 19.43 -9.37
CA ALA A 89 -27.69 18.80 -8.22
C ALA A 89 -27.38 17.29 -8.23
N ALA A 90 -27.50 16.64 -9.39
CA ALA A 90 -27.15 15.23 -9.55
C ALA A 90 -25.67 14.95 -9.26
N ILE A 91 -24.76 15.82 -9.74
CA ILE A 91 -23.33 15.71 -9.43
C ILE A 91 -23.07 15.83 -7.93
N ARG A 92 -23.67 16.80 -7.25
CA ARG A 92 -23.49 17.00 -5.80
C ARG A 92 -24.05 15.84 -4.98
N GLU A 93 -25.19 15.29 -5.39
CA GLU A 93 -25.78 14.11 -4.76
C GLU A 93 -24.84 12.91 -4.86
N LYS A 94 -24.38 12.59 -6.08
CA LYS A 94 -23.45 11.47 -6.31
C LYS A 94 -22.09 11.66 -5.64
N ALA A 95 -21.58 12.88 -5.59
CA ALA A 95 -20.35 13.19 -4.84
C ALA A 95 -20.54 12.98 -3.31
N SER A 96 -21.72 13.30 -2.77
CA SER A 96 -22.03 13.04 -1.36
C SER A 96 -22.16 11.55 -1.05
N GLU A 97 -22.74 10.78 -1.97
CA GLU A 97 -22.81 9.32 -1.90
C GLU A 97 -21.40 8.72 -1.88
N LEU A 98 -20.53 9.13 -2.82
CA LEU A 98 -19.13 8.70 -2.88
C LEU A 98 -18.39 9.01 -1.57
N GLY A 99 -18.52 10.22 -1.04
CA GLY A 99 -17.87 10.61 0.23
C GLY A 99 -18.35 9.79 1.43
N THR A 100 -19.60 9.36 1.43
CA THR A 100 -20.15 8.46 2.47
C THR A 100 -19.51 7.07 2.36
N LEU A 101 -19.44 6.51 1.15
CA LEU A 101 -18.81 5.22 0.89
C LEU A 101 -17.32 5.21 1.29
N GLU A 102 -16.56 6.25 0.92
CA GLU A 102 -15.16 6.42 1.33
C GLU A 102 -15.00 6.53 2.86
N GLY A 103 -15.92 7.26 3.51
CA GLY A 103 -15.96 7.39 4.96
C GLY A 103 -16.21 6.05 5.66
N GLU A 104 -17.19 5.28 5.19
CA GLU A 104 -17.49 3.96 5.72
C GLU A 104 -16.35 2.97 5.49
N MET A 105 -15.68 3.05 4.34
CA MET A 105 -14.51 2.23 4.03
C MET A 105 -13.37 2.55 4.98
N THR A 106 -13.08 3.83 5.20
CA THR A 106 -12.07 4.29 6.16
C THR A 106 -12.39 3.78 7.57
N ALA A 107 -13.64 3.95 8.01
CA ALA A 107 -14.08 3.48 9.32
C ALA A 107 -13.92 1.95 9.44
N SER A 108 -14.34 1.19 8.42
CA SER A 108 -14.25 -0.27 8.41
C SER A 108 -12.79 -0.76 8.47
N SER A 109 -11.88 -0.09 7.76
CA SER A 109 -10.44 -0.38 7.84
C SER A 109 -9.86 -0.14 9.22
N ILE A 110 -10.22 0.97 9.88
CA ILE A 110 -9.78 1.26 11.24
C ILE A 110 -10.37 0.27 12.25
N ILE A 111 -11.62 -0.14 12.06
CA ILE A 111 -12.27 -1.15 12.91
C ILE A 111 -11.59 -2.51 12.76
N LEU A 112 -11.32 -2.94 11.52
CA LEU A 112 -10.57 -4.17 11.23
C LEU A 112 -9.22 -4.15 11.96
N GLN A 113 -8.45 -3.09 11.77
CA GLN A 113 -7.16 -2.93 12.42
C GLN A 113 -7.29 -2.96 13.96
N SER A 114 -8.25 -2.22 14.52
CA SER A 114 -8.44 -2.13 15.98
C SER A 114 -8.85 -3.48 16.59
N LYS A 115 -9.66 -4.26 15.89
CA LYS A 115 -10.06 -5.61 16.32
C LYS A 115 -8.88 -6.57 16.29
N VAL A 116 -8.09 -6.57 15.21
CA VAL A 116 -6.88 -7.40 15.11
C VAL A 116 -5.87 -7.01 16.20
N ASP A 117 -5.65 -5.71 16.42
CA ASP A 117 -4.73 -5.20 17.45
C ASP A 117 -5.12 -5.65 18.88
N ALA A 118 -6.43 -5.85 19.13
CA ALA A 118 -6.97 -6.28 20.41
C ALA A 118 -6.75 -7.78 20.68
N VAL A 119 -6.51 -8.60 19.66
CA VAL A 119 -6.22 -10.04 19.81
C VAL A 119 -4.80 -10.27 20.35
N PHE A 120 -3.85 -9.37 20.04
CA PHE A 120 -2.48 -9.49 20.52
C PHE A 120 -2.35 -9.21 22.03
N THR A 121 -1.34 -9.84 22.63
CA THR A 121 -0.83 -9.46 23.95
C THR A 121 0.01 -8.18 23.87
N GLU A 122 0.33 -7.59 25.03
CA GLU A 122 1.18 -6.40 25.08
C GLU A 122 2.61 -6.73 24.62
N GLU A 123 3.15 -7.88 25.02
CA GLU A 123 4.47 -8.33 24.56
C GLU A 123 4.52 -8.51 23.04
N GLN A 124 3.48 -9.13 22.45
CA GLN A 124 3.38 -9.31 21.00
C GLN A 124 3.30 -7.97 20.25
N ARG A 125 2.56 -6.99 20.78
CA ARG A 125 2.50 -5.63 20.21
C ARG A 125 3.87 -4.94 20.24
N GLN A 126 4.60 -5.05 21.35
CA GLN A 126 5.94 -4.47 21.47
C GLN A 126 6.93 -5.12 20.49
N GLN A 127 6.85 -6.45 20.32
CA GLN A 127 7.66 -7.18 19.35
C GLN A 127 7.38 -6.72 17.92
N LEU A 128 6.11 -6.55 17.55
CA LEU A 128 5.71 -5.98 16.25
C LEU A 128 6.27 -4.57 16.04
N GLU A 129 6.17 -3.71 17.06
CA GLU A 129 6.67 -2.34 16.99
C GLU A 129 8.21 -2.32 16.78
N GLU A 130 8.92 -3.19 17.49
CA GLU A 130 10.38 -3.30 17.33
C GLU A 130 10.76 -3.75 15.92
N MET A 131 10.10 -4.78 15.38
CA MET A 131 10.33 -5.21 14.00
C MET A 131 10.03 -4.13 12.98
N GLN A 132 8.93 -3.38 13.15
CA GLN A 132 8.62 -2.26 12.26
C GLN A 132 9.71 -1.19 12.31
N ARG A 133 10.19 -0.83 13.50
CA ARG A 133 11.28 0.15 13.64
C ARG A 133 12.56 -0.34 12.96
N GLN A 134 12.92 -1.61 13.13
CA GLN A 134 14.08 -2.22 12.46
C GLN A 134 13.90 -2.20 10.93
N GLN A 135 12.73 -2.57 10.43
CA GLN A 135 12.43 -2.57 9.00
C GLN A 135 12.49 -1.15 8.40
N GLN A 136 11.94 -0.15 9.10
CA GLN A 136 12.02 1.25 8.68
C GLN A 136 13.47 1.74 8.61
N GLN A 137 14.31 1.40 9.58
CA GLN A 137 15.73 1.74 9.57
C GLN A 137 16.46 1.09 8.39
N MET A 138 16.22 -0.20 8.14
CA MET A 138 16.76 -0.92 6.99
C MET A 138 16.37 -0.26 5.67
N GLN A 139 15.09 0.08 5.50
CA GLN A 139 14.61 0.78 4.30
C GLN A 139 15.28 2.14 4.12
N GLN A 140 15.49 2.90 5.20
CA GLN A 140 16.18 4.19 5.14
C GLN A 140 17.64 4.02 4.71
N GLN A 141 18.35 3.03 5.26
CA GLN A 141 19.73 2.72 4.86
C GLN A 141 19.81 2.33 3.38
N MET A 142 18.90 1.48 2.91
CA MET A 142 18.83 1.08 1.50
C MET A 142 18.59 2.28 0.57
N ARG A 143 17.67 3.18 0.92
CA ARG A 143 17.43 4.42 0.15
C ARG A 143 18.68 5.30 0.10
N GLN A 144 19.39 5.45 1.22
CA GLN A 144 20.63 6.22 1.25
C GLN A 144 21.73 5.61 0.38
N GLN A 145 21.88 4.27 0.42
CA GLN A 145 22.86 3.58 -0.44
C GLN A 145 22.53 3.70 -1.93
N GLN A 146 21.25 3.64 -2.31
CA GLN A 146 20.82 3.82 -3.69
C GLN A 146 21.11 5.23 -4.19
N MET A 147 20.83 6.25 -3.36
CA MET A 147 21.18 7.65 -3.63
C MET A 147 22.68 7.85 -3.84
N GLN A 148 23.52 7.30 -2.94
CA GLN A 148 24.98 7.40 -3.08
C GLN A 148 25.49 6.76 -4.37
N ARG A 149 24.95 5.59 -4.76
CA ARG A 149 25.31 4.94 -6.02
C ARG A 149 24.91 5.78 -7.24
N GLN A 150 23.73 6.39 -7.23
CA GLN A 150 23.31 7.29 -8.32
C GLN A 150 24.22 8.51 -8.46
N ILE A 151 24.59 9.14 -7.34
CA ILE A 151 25.52 10.29 -7.34
C ILE A 151 26.89 9.89 -7.89
N GLN A 152 27.42 8.74 -7.47
CA GLN A 152 28.72 8.27 -7.93
C GLN A 152 28.71 7.95 -9.44
N GLN A 153 27.62 7.38 -9.97
CA GLN A 153 27.46 7.15 -11.40
C GLN A 153 27.38 8.46 -12.20
N GLN A 154 26.70 9.49 -11.70
CA GLN A 154 26.67 10.82 -12.33
C GLN A 154 28.06 11.48 -12.36
N LEU A 155 28.82 11.37 -11.27
CA LEU A 155 30.17 11.94 -11.20
C LEU A 155 31.15 11.23 -12.15
N GLN A 156 31.02 9.92 -12.35
CA GLN A 156 31.83 9.19 -13.34
C GLN A 156 31.47 9.57 -14.78
N GLN A 157 30.20 9.81 -15.08
CA GLN A 157 29.77 10.26 -16.41
C GLN A 157 30.26 11.68 -16.73
N GLN A 158 30.29 12.58 -15.75
CA GLN A 158 30.86 13.94 -15.96
C GLN A 158 32.37 13.92 -16.20
N GLN A 159 33.12 12.98 -15.61
CA GLN A 159 34.57 12.88 -15.80
C GLN A 159 34.97 12.19 -17.11
N GLN A 160 34.05 11.47 -17.77
CA GLN A 160 34.30 10.78 -19.04
C GLN A 160 33.86 11.58 -20.27
N GLN A 161 33.27 12.77 -20.11
CA GLN A 161 33.10 13.68 -21.25
C GLN A 161 34.43 14.39 -21.53
N PRO A 162 35.11 14.14 -22.68
CA PRO A 162 36.27 14.92 -23.07
C PRO A 162 35.82 16.36 -23.27
N GLN A 163 36.54 17.33 -22.69
CA GLN A 163 36.28 18.75 -22.93
C GLN A 163 36.34 19.02 -24.45
N PRO A 164 35.25 19.48 -25.09
CA PRO A 164 35.32 19.90 -26.48
C PRO A 164 35.98 21.29 -26.51
N GLY A 165 37.31 21.35 -26.54
CA GLY A 165 37.96 22.67 -26.60
C GLY A 165 39.48 22.74 -26.49
N ALA A 166 40.20 21.67 -26.14
CA ALA A 166 41.65 21.72 -26.06
C ALA A 166 42.32 21.15 -27.31
N GLY A 167 42.36 21.94 -28.40
CA GLY A 167 43.33 21.68 -29.48
C GLY A 167 42.84 21.94 -30.90
N VAL A 168 42.77 23.22 -31.30
CA VAL A 168 43.14 23.60 -32.66
C VAL A 168 43.88 24.93 -32.57
N ALA A 169 45.22 24.87 -32.58
CA ALA A 169 46.04 26.05 -32.83
C ALA A 169 45.77 26.51 -34.28
N PRO A 170 45.51 27.81 -34.54
CA PRO A 170 45.38 28.29 -35.90
C PRO A 170 46.77 28.32 -36.54
N ALA A 171 47.02 27.42 -37.49
CA ALA A 171 48.17 27.51 -38.38
C ALA A 171 47.99 28.75 -39.28
N LYS A 172 48.92 29.69 -39.18
CA LYS A 172 49.19 30.69 -40.22
C LYS A 172 50.40 30.25 -41.02
#